data_AF-A0A2P2JF14-F1
#
_entry.id   AF-A0A2P2JF14-F1
#
_cell.length_a   1.000
_cell.length_b   1.000
_cell.length_c   1.000
_cell.angle_alpha   90.00
_cell.angle_beta   90.00
_cell.angle_gamma   90.00
#
_symmetry.space_group_name_H-M   'P 1'
#
loop_
_entity.id
_entity.type
_entity.pdbx_description
1 polymer ?
#
loop_
_entity_poly.entity_id
_entity_poly.type
_entity_poly.pdbx_seq_one_letter_code
_entity_poly.pdbx_strand_id
1 'polypeptide(L)'
;MENRKVILPIVLPALERNFRSHWNQAVRSLTLNVRKIFEDHDPELFNECLLKFQEDERKEDEIKEKRDANWRRLEELATIKLQVAKQ
;
A
#
# COMPACT_ATOMS: atom_id res chain seq x y z
N MET A 1 -25.45 7.65 -2.59
CA MET A 1 -24.10 7.86 -2.01
C MET A 1 -24.02 9.10 -1.13
N GLU A 2 -24.84 9.20 -0.09
CA GLU A 2 -24.80 10.36 0.81
C GLU A 2 -23.49 10.44 1.63
N ASN A 3 -22.96 9.28 2.06
CA ASN A 3 -21.76 9.21 2.91
C ASN A 3 -20.45 8.96 2.14
N ARG A 4 -20.42 9.09 0.81
CA ARG A 4 -19.24 8.73 -0.01
C ARG A 4 -17.97 9.47 0.37
N LYS A 5 -18.06 10.73 0.80
CA LYS A 5 -16.91 11.53 1.27
C LYS A 5 -16.23 10.93 2.50
N VAL A 6 -16.93 10.09 3.25
CA VAL A 6 -16.40 9.37 4.42
C VAL A 6 -16.03 7.94 4.05
N ILE A 7 -16.90 7.24 3.33
CA ILE A 7 -16.73 5.81 3.02
C ILE A 7 -15.63 5.58 1.99
N LEU A 8 -15.63 6.34 0.88
CA LEU A 8 -14.75 6.09 -0.26
C LEU A 8 -13.26 6.17 0.12
N PRO A 9 -12.78 7.19 0.87
CA PRO A 9 -11.38 7.22 1.31
C PRO A 9 -10.97 6.02 2.18
N ILE A 10 -11.90 5.42 2.92
CA ILE A 10 -11.63 4.28 3.83
C ILE A 10 -11.54 2.97 3.03
N VAL A 11 -12.46 2.76 2.08
CA VAL A 11 -12.56 1.48 1.36
C VAL A 11 -11.67 1.41 0.13
N LEU A 12 -11.35 2.55 -0.51
CA LEU A 12 -10.58 2.58 -1.75
C LEU A 12 -9.21 1.86 -1.64
N PRO A 13 -8.40 2.06 -0.58
CA PRO A 13 -7.12 1.36 -0.45
C PRO A 13 -7.28 -0.17 -0.45
N ALA A 14 -8.33 -0.68 0.19
CA ALA A 14 -8.60 -2.13 0.20
C ALA A 14 -9.04 -2.63 -1.19
N LEU A 15 -9.87 -1.84 -1.90
CA LEU A 15 -10.29 -2.17 -3.26
C LEU A 15 -9.10 -2.18 -4.24
N GLU A 16 -8.21 -1.18 -4.18
CA GLU A 16 -7.02 -1.10 -5.02
C GLU A 16 -6.08 -2.29 -4.80
N ARG A 17 -5.78 -2.62 -3.54
CA ARG A 17 -4.94 -3.78 -3.20
C ARG A 17 -5.57 -5.10 -3.67
N ASN A 18 -6.87 -5.27 -3.44
CA ASN A 18 -7.58 -6.47 -3.89
C ASN A 18 -7.58 -6.60 -5.42
N PHE A 19 -7.80 -5.50 -6.13
CA PHE A 19 -7.78 -5.49 -7.60
C PHE A 19 -6.40 -5.89 -8.16
N ARG A 20 -5.32 -5.34 -7.57
CA ARG A 20 -3.94 -5.53 -8.02
C ARG A 20 -3.39 -6.93 -7.72
N SER A 21 -3.64 -7.48 -6.53
CA SER A 21 -2.88 -8.65 -6.05
C SER A 21 -3.70 -9.76 -5.39
N HIS A 22 -5.04 -9.71 -5.42
CA HIS A 22 -5.83 -10.80 -4.85
C HIS A 22 -5.67 -12.09 -5.70
N TRP A 23 -5.42 -13.22 -5.06
CA TRP A 23 -5.15 -14.49 -5.75
C TRP A 23 -6.35 -15.05 -6.52
N ASN A 24 -7.56 -14.81 -6.03
CA ASN A 24 -8.80 -15.29 -6.64
C ASN A 24 -9.31 -14.34 -7.74
N GLN A 25 -9.41 -14.84 -8.96
CA GLN A 25 -9.86 -14.06 -10.13
C GLN A 25 -11.29 -13.52 -10.00
N ALA A 26 -12.23 -14.28 -9.42
CA ALA A 26 -13.61 -13.84 -9.25
C ALA A 26 -13.70 -12.66 -8.26
N VAL A 27 -12.91 -12.69 -7.19
CA VAL A 27 -12.81 -11.58 -6.23
C VAL A 27 -12.23 -10.33 -6.92
N ARG A 28 -11.21 -10.47 -7.76
CA ARG A 28 -10.66 -9.36 -8.55
C ARG A 28 -11.71 -8.74 -9.48
N SER A 29 -12.47 -9.57 -10.20
CA SER A 29 -13.54 -9.10 -11.10
C SER A 29 -14.65 -8.38 -10.34
N LEU A 30 -15.10 -8.92 -9.20
CA LEU A 30 -16.11 -8.27 -8.36
C LEU A 30 -15.59 -6.94 -7.80
N THR A 31 -14.34 -6.90 -7.35
CA THR A 31 -13.69 -5.68 -6.87
C THR A 31 -13.66 -4.60 -7.94
N LEU A 32 -13.33 -4.96 -9.19
CA LEU A 32 -13.34 -4.03 -10.32
C LEU A 32 -14.75 -3.45 -10.57
N ASN A 33 -15.79 -4.25 -10.45
CA ASN A 33 -17.17 -3.77 -10.60
C ASN A 33 -17.53 -2.76 -9.51
N VAL A 34 -17.22 -3.04 -8.24
CA VAL A 34 -17.48 -2.11 -7.13
C VAL A 34 -16.67 -0.82 -7.29
N ARG A 35 -15.41 -0.94 -7.71
CA ARG A 35 -14.55 0.21 -8.01
C ARG A 35 -15.18 1.12 -9.08
N LYS A 36 -15.66 0.55 -10.18
CA LYS A 36 -16.35 1.30 -11.24
C LYS A 36 -17.59 2.02 -10.74
N ILE A 37 -18.39 1.40 -9.86
CA ILE A 37 -19.58 2.07 -9.28
C ILE A 37 -19.19 3.36 -8.55
N PHE A 38 -18.06 3.36 -7.81
CA PHE A 38 -17.58 4.56 -7.14
C PHE A 38 -17.02 5.60 -8.11
N GLU A 39 -16.24 5.15 -9.09
CA GLU A 39 -15.66 6.00 -10.14
C GLU A 39 -16.75 6.70 -10.96
N ASP A 40 -17.76 5.96 -11.43
CA ASP A 40 -18.84 6.48 -12.27
C ASP A 40 -19.74 7.49 -11.55
N HIS A 41 -19.88 7.39 -10.21
CA HIS A 41 -20.75 8.28 -9.45
C HIS A 41 -20.09 9.59 -9.04
N ASP A 42 -18.81 9.56 -8.65
CA ASP A 42 -18.08 10.78 -8.25
C ASP A 42 -16.60 10.66 -8.68
N PRO A 43 -16.32 10.90 -9.98
CA PRO A 43 -14.98 10.71 -10.54
C PRO A 43 -13.93 11.61 -9.88
N GLU A 44 -14.33 12.82 -9.46
CA GLU A 44 -13.44 13.78 -8.81
C GLU A 44 -12.99 13.27 -7.45
N LEU A 45 -13.94 12.88 -6.59
CA LEU A 45 -13.63 12.32 -5.28
C LEU A 45 -12.85 11.01 -5.39
N PHE A 46 -13.19 10.17 -6.38
CA PHE A 46 -12.47 8.92 -6.64
C PHE A 46 -11.01 9.19 -6.99
N ASN A 47 -10.74 10.12 -7.91
CA ASN A 47 -9.39 10.50 -8.31
C ASN A 47 -8.60 11.11 -7.15
N GLU A 48 -9.21 11.97 -6.33
CA GLU A 48 -8.58 12.51 -5.13
C GLU A 48 -8.13 11.38 -4.18
N CYS A 49 -9.03 10.43 -3.90
CA CYS A 49 -8.73 9.30 -3.04
C CYS A 49 -7.63 8.40 -3.64
N LEU A 50 -7.63 8.22 -4.97
CA LEU A 50 -6.64 7.41 -5.68
C LEU A 50 -5.24 8.04 -5.61
N LEU A 51 -5.12 9.36 -5.81
CA LEU A 51 -3.85 10.09 -5.67
C LEU A 51 -3.31 10.00 -4.25
N LYS A 52 -4.18 10.17 -3.25
CA LYS A 52 -3.81 10.01 -1.84
C LYS A 52 -3.29 8.59 -1.55
N PHE A 53 -3.99 7.58 -2.04
CA PHE A 53 -3.56 6.18 -1.89
C PHE A 53 -2.16 5.94 -2.47
N GLN A 54 -1.89 6.45 -3.69
CA GLN A 54 -0.57 6.32 -4.32
C GLN A 54 0.55 7.07 -3.56
N GLU A 55 0.24 8.23 -2.98
CA GLU A 55 1.16 8.95 -2.11
C GLU A 55 1.46 8.17 -0.83
N ASP A 56 0.44 7.59 -0.20
CA ASP A 56 0.59 6.78 1.01
C ASP A 56 1.38 5.49 0.72
N GLU A 57 1.18 4.83 -0.43
CA GLU A 57 1.99 3.69 -0.88
C GLU A 57 3.48 4.07 -0.99
N ARG A 58 3.79 5.20 -1.64
CA ARG A 58 5.17 5.66 -1.78
C ARG A 58 5.82 5.95 -0.42
N LYS A 59 5.09 6.56 0.51
CA LYS A 59 5.58 6.80 1.88
C LYS A 59 5.83 5.50 2.63
N GLU A 60 4.96 4.50 2.48
CA GLU A 60 5.12 3.18 3.09
C GLU A 60 6.38 2.48 2.55
N ASP A 61 6.62 2.56 1.24
CA ASP A 61 7.83 2.02 0.61
C ASP A 61 9.10 2.71 1.12
N GLU A 62 9.12 4.04 1.20
CA GLU A 62 10.26 4.79 1.75
C GLU A 62 10.55 4.41 3.21
N ILE A 63 9.52 4.19 4.03
CA ILE A 63 9.67 3.75 5.43
C ILE A 63 10.25 2.34 5.47
N LYS A 64 9.81 1.45 4.59
CA LYS A 64 10.30 0.08 4.49
C LYS A 64 11.77 0.06 4.06
N GLU A 65 12.14 0.82 3.04
CA GLU A 65 13.54 0.93 2.58
C GLU A 65 14.46 1.44 3.68
N LYS A 66 14.05 2.48 4.42
CA LYS A 66 14.81 2.99 5.59
C LYS A 66 14.97 1.92 6.66
N ARG A 67 13.92 1.14 6.93
CA ARG A 67 13.96 0.03 7.89
C ARG A 67 14.94 -1.05 7.44
N ASP A 68 14.88 -1.45 6.17
CA ASP A 68 15.74 -2.49 5.61
C ASP A 68 17.22 -2.04 5.61
N ALA A 69 17.50 -0.78 5.28
CA ALA A 69 18.84 -0.21 5.37
C ALA A 69 19.40 -0.20 6.80
N ASN A 70 18.56 0.16 7.78
CA ASN A 70 18.95 0.11 9.19
C ASN A 70 19.24 -1.32 9.65
N TRP A 71 18.43 -2.30 9.26
CA TRP A 71 18.67 -3.70 9.57
C TRP A 71 19.98 -4.22 8.97
N ARG A 72 20.24 -3.93 7.69
CA ARG A 72 21.51 -4.33 7.04
C ARG A 72 22.73 -3.75 7.76
N ARG A 73 22.68 -2.48 8.16
CA ARG A 73 23.77 -1.86 8.92
C ARG A 73 24.00 -2.54 10.27
N LEU A 74 22.94 -2.97 10.95
CA LEU A 74 23.06 -3.70 12.21
C LEU A 74 23.68 -5.09 12.01
N GLU A 75 23.30 -5.81 10.95
CA GLU A 75 23.88 -7.10 10.58
C GLU A 75 25.37 -7.00 10.23
N GLU A 76 25.76 -5.96 9.48
CA GLU A 76 27.17 -5.68 9.17
C GLU A 76 27.99 -5.42 10.44
N LEU A 77 27.51 -4.56 11.34
CA LEU A 77 28.19 -4.26 12.61
C LEU A 77 28.31 -5.49 13.50
N ALA A 78 27.28 -6.34 13.56
CA ALA A 78 27.32 -7.59 14.30
C ALA A 78 28.36 -8.55 13.69
N THR A 79 28.41 -8.65 12.37
CA THR A 79 29.39 -9.49 11.65
C THR A 79 30.82 -9.04 11.92
N ILE A 80 31.10 -7.74 11.84
CA ILE A 80 32.42 -7.17 12.16
C ILE A 80 32.82 -7.48 13.61
N LYS A 81 31.90 -7.28 14.58
CA LYS A 81 32.17 -7.60 15.99
C LYS A 81 32.51 -9.08 16.19
N LEU A 82 31.79 -9.98 15.52
CA LEU A 82 32.05 -11.42 15.59
C LEU A 82 33.40 -11.81 14.96
N GLN A 83 33.85 -11.09 13.94
CA GLN A 83 35.19 -11.30 13.35
C GLN A 83 36.30 -10.82 14.28
N VAL A 84 36.16 -9.63 14.88
CA VAL A 84 37.13 -9.10 15.85
C VAL A 84 37.22 -9.98 17.11
N ALA A 85 36.09 -10.50 17.60
CA ALA A 85 36.08 -11.36 18.79
C ALA A 85 36.67 -12.77 18.57
N LYS A 86 36.91 -13.17 17.31
CA LYS A 86 37.52 -14.45 16.95
C LYS A 86 39.04 -14.36 16.71
N GLN A 87 39.62 -13.17 16.88
CA GLN A 87 41.04 -12.88 16.67
C GLN A 87 41.73 -12.64 18.00
#